data_AF-A0A9P8TBW1-F1
#
_entry.id   AF-A0A9P8TBW1-F1
#
_cell.length_a   1.000
_cell.length_b   1.000
_cell.length_c   1.000
_cell.angle_alpha   90.00
_cell.angle_beta   90.00
_cell.angle_gamma   90.00
#
_symmetry.space_group_name_H-M   'P 1'
#
loop_
_entity.id
_entity.type
_entity.pdbx_description
1 polymer ?
#
loop_
_entity_poly.entity_id
_entity_poly.type
_entity_poly.pdbx_seq_one_letter_code
_entity_poly.pdbx_strand_id
1 'polypeptide(L)'
;MFASRRLTPQVLRSSSSKLNGRFIPTQRHANRNIMNIIRNALGMDPPPSPFEPSEENRFHPWDSSPSPDLRHRAATIRALAKCPVTGKEINFTCPYSGIPTHHSKEAWEQDTEYHATKKYEILKKVNIYEHDLRSGREFPEFDFPGKQTFESQVNLSNWDLYFYTRQFYSMDTEFQLAAVTKMLSYPVTIGSILHQYSPYLLQPKGPVALEGLKSLAALRYSLYPNQRSNTFKDRPLRLFIIGARAEGQLPGHVWKQLCYLFPEIEFELHFIGPECYYDTDKRSYLTSQKPIVKRVDESLSMIYHTDYFHVFHQAQDFFPYDPYLDSFFTFHPGLAYPDVTDLWKQSLPGLLETKCPIFITGYHEKDANADIKWIMDNFEKDLDVLVNKTDNLFASTKWELNDLNPQETYRFNQFLFGIRGAPYFSNLTIHAISEKSPNESISSSLINGEHVSIISDAVISGMDLPRTFKATLITADNFWKHFKFNPGKLICFVLSELSLDVVWNK
;
A
#
# COMPACT_ATOMS: atom_id res chain seq x y z
N MET A 1 10.47 8.64 17.74
CA MET A 1 9.60 8.41 18.94
C MET A 1 8.16 8.47 18.45
N PHE A 2 7.67 7.33 17.97
CA PHE A 2 6.52 7.19 17.09
C PHE A 2 5.19 7.57 17.75
N ALA A 3 4.58 8.67 17.30
CA ALA A 3 3.27 9.11 17.75
C ALA A 3 2.20 8.91 16.67
N SER A 4 2.19 7.70 16.12
CA SER A 4 0.97 7.02 15.73
C SER A 4 1.05 5.63 16.34
N ARG A 5 0.97 5.57 17.67
CA ARG A 5 0.97 4.32 18.43
C ARG A 5 -0.29 4.24 19.27
N ARG A 6 -0.98 3.10 19.09
CA ARG A 6 -2.21 2.62 19.75
C ARG A 6 -3.51 2.99 19.04
N LEU A 7 -3.76 2.32 17.91
CA LEU A 7 -5.08 1.73 17.77
C LEU A 7 -5.19 0.66 18.86
N THR A 8 -5.93 0.95 19.94
CA THR A 8 -6.33 -0.07 20.90
C THR A 8 -7.22 -1.09 20.18
N PRO A 9 -7.05 -2.41 20.41
CA PRO A 9 -7.83 -3.44 19.72
C PRO A 9 -9.29 -3.55 20.18
N GLN A 10 -9.85 -2.52 20.83
CA GLN A 10 -11.17 -2.63 21.47
C GLN A 10 -12.35 -2.45 20.51
N VAL A 11 -12.14 -1.88 19.32
CA VAL A 11 -13.22 -1.67 18.33
C VAL A 11 -13.64 -2.96 17.61
N LEU A 12 -12.92 -4.07 17.77
CA LEU A 12 -13.30 -5.40 17.25
C LEU A 12 -14.00 -6.30 18.29
N ARG A 13 -14.29 -5.79 19.50
CA ARG A 13 -15.01 -6.53 20.55
C ARG A 13 -16.52 -6.29 20.51
N SER A 14 -17.20 -6.81 19.50
CA SER A 14 -18.66 -7.05 19.57
C SER A 14 -19.15 -8.08 18.54
N SER A 15 -18.56 -9.29 18.52
CA SER A 15 -19.23 -10.48 17.96
C SER A 15 -18.40 -11.75 18.19
N SER A 16 -18.33 -12.19 19.45
CA SER A 16 -17.94 -13.57 19.76
C SER A 16 -18.87 -14.14 20.81
N SER A 17 -20.16 -14.22 20.46
CA SER A 17 -21.06 -15.18 21.08
C SER A 17 -20.99 -16.49 20.31
N LYS A 18 -20.74 -17.57 21.05
CA LYS A 18 -20.72 -18.97 20.58
C LYS A 18 -21.98 -19.28 19.77
N LEU A 19 -21.83 -19.58 18.48
CA LEU A 19 -22.89 -20.16 17.64
C LEU A 19 -22.54 -21.61 17.32
N ASN A 20 -22.87 -22.51 18.25
CA ASN A 20 -23.21 -23.88 17.90
C ASN A 20 -24.66 -23.86 17.42
N GLY A 21 -24.90 -24.06 16.12
CA GLY A 21 -26.26 -24.15 15.59
C GLY A 21 -26.32 -24.10 14.07
N ARG A 22 -26.54 -25.28 13.48
CA ARG A 22 -27.09 -25.57 12.15
C ARG A 22 -27.19 -24.38 11.16
N PHE A 23 -26.40 -24.46 10.09
CA PHE A 23 -26.60 -23.70 8.85
C PHE A 23 -28.03 -23.91 8.31
N ILE A 24 -28.82 -22.84 8.27
CA ILE A 24 -30.00 -22.72 7.43
C ILE A 24 -29.72 -21.53 6.50
N PRO A 25 -29.74 -21.69 5.17
CA PRO A 25 -29.51 -20.58 4.27
C PRO A 25 -30.79 -19.76 4.17
N THR A 26 -30.90 -18.68 4.94
CA THR A 26 -31.91 -17.65 4.67
C THR A 26 -31.30 -16.61 3.72
N GLN A 27 -31.45 -16.84 2.42
CA GLN A 27 -31.38 -15.76 1.44
C GLN A 27 -32.53 -14.79 1.73
N ARG A 28 -32.28 -13.75 2.52
CA ARG A 28 -33.15 -12.57 2.54
C ARG A 28 -32.78 -11.72 1.33
N HIS A 29 -33.34 -12.08 0.17
CA HIS A 29 -33.49 -11.11 -0.91
C HIS A 29 -34.33 -9.95 -0.35
N ALA A 30 -33.71 -8.79 -0.15
CA ALA A 30 -34.44 -7.55 0.07
C ALA A 30 -35.14 -7.21 -1.24
N ASN A 31 -36.29 -7.85 -1.49
CA ASN A 31 -37.21 -7.42 -2.53
C ASN A 31 -37.58 -5.97 -2.20
N ARG A 32 -37.06 -5.02 -2.99
CA ARG A 32 -37.55 -3.65 -2.99
C ARG A 32 -39.02 -3.72 -3.42
N ASN A 33 -39.92 -3.80 -2.43
CA ASN A 33 -41.35 -3.71 -2.67
C ASN A 33 -41.61 -2.41 -3.43
N ILE A 34 -42.36 -2.47 -4.53
CA ILE A 34 -42.79 -1.33 -5.35
C ILE A 34 -43.37 -0.19 -4.48
N MET A 35 -43.93 -0.54 -3.31
CA MET A 35 -44.38 0.39 -2.27
C MET A 35 -43.29 1.31 -1.69
N ASN A 36 -42.03 0.91 -1.63
CA ASN A 36 -40.94 1.75 -1.13
C ASN A 36 -40.54 2.82 -2.15
N ILE A 37 -40.62 2.51 -3.45
CA ILE A 37 -40.38 3.50 -4.52
C ILE A 37 -41.51 4.54 -4.54
N ILE A 38 -42.76 4.11 -4.36
CA ILE A 38 -43.91 5.00 -4.25
C ILE A 38 -43.85 5.85 -2.97
N ARG A 39 -43.37 5.30 -1.84
CA ARG A 39 -43.15 6.07 -0.60
C ARG A 39 -42.07 7.13 -0.76
N ASN A 40 -40.94 6.81 -1.40
CA ASN A 40 -39.88 7.78 -1.68
C ASN A 40 -40.38 8.92 -2.58
N ALA A 41 -41.24 8.63 -3.55
CA ALA A 41 -41.85 9.65 -4.42
C ALA A 41 -42.89 10.52 -3.70
N LEU A 42 -43.45 10.05 -2.57
CA LEU A 42 -44.49 10.73 -1.80
C LEU A 42 -43.97 11.44 -0.53
N GLY A 43 -42.64 11.45 -0.29
CA GLY A 43 -42.04 12.13 0.86
C GLY A 43 -42.51 11.59 2.22
N MET A 44 -42.92 10.32 2.27
CA MET A 44 -43.38 9.65 3.48
C MET A 44 -42.29 8.76 4.06
N ASP A 45 -41.15 9.36 4.40
CA ASP A 45 -40.15 8.65 5.19
C ASP A 45 -40.63 8.56 6.63
N PRO A 46 -40.61 7.37 7.28
CA PRO A 46 -40.79 7.30 8.71
C PRO A 46 -39.73 8.20 9.39
N PRO A 47 -40.07 8.89 10.49
CA PRO A 47 -39.08 9.72 11.18
C PRO A 47 -37.83 8.87 11.50
N PRO A 48 -36.62 9.42 11.33
CA PRO A 48 -35.39 8.69 11.56
C PRO A 48 -35.45 8.09 12.95
N SER A 49 -35.13 6.81 13.05
CA SER A 49 -35.20 6.12 14.34
C SER A 49 -34.28 6.85 15.33
N PRO A 50 -34.61 6.96 16.63
CA PRO A 50 -33.75 7.64 17.61
C PRO A 50 -32.33 7.07 17.70
N PHE A 51 -32.12 5.87 17.15
CA PHE A 51 -30.85 5.15 17.11
C PHE A 51 -30.02 5.44 15.86
N GLU A 52 -30.63 6.04 14.83
CA GLU A 52 -29.95 6.43 13.60
C GLU A 52 -28.91 7.53 13.90
N PRO A 53 -27.68 7.41 13.35
CA PRO A 53 -26.63 8.37 13.65
C PRO A 53 -26.95 9.73 13.02
N SER A 54 -27.14 10.73 13.86
CA SER A 54 -27.22 12.14 13.48
C SER A 54 -26.08 12.92 14.13
N GLU A 55 -25.76 14.09 13.58
CA GLU A 55 -24.70 14.93 14.14
C GLU A 55 -24.98 15.33 15.60
N GLU A 56 -26.23 15.63 15.92
CA GLU A 56 -26.64 16.08 17.26
C GLU A 56 -26.56 14.96 18.29
N ASN A 57 -26.94 13.74 17.91
CA ASN A 57 -26.95 12.57 18.81
C ASN A 57 -25.53 12.05 19.10
N ARG A 58 -24.57 12.30 18.20
CA ARG A 58 -23.21 11.74 18.29
C ARG A 58 -22.15 12.76 18.67
N PHE A 59 -22.49 14.04 18.73
CA PHE A 59 -21.56 15.08 19.16
C PHE A 59 -21.43 15.12 20.68
N HIS A 60 -20.28 14.69 21.19
CA HIS A 60 -19.87 14.91 22.58
C HIS A 60 -18.44 15.45 22.62
N PRO A 61 -18.12 16.43 23.48
CA PRO A 61 -16.72 16.81 23.71
C PRO A 61 -15.91 15.60 24.19
N TRP A 62 -14.68 15.45 23.73
CA TRP A 62 -13.88 14.25 24.03
C TRP A 62 -13.60 14.08 25.52
N ASP A 63 -13.56 15.16 26.27
CA ASP A 63 -13.31 15.14 27.73
C ASP A 63 -14.46 14.57 28.53
N SER A 64 -15.68 14.91 28.13
CA SER A 64 -16.92 14.44 28.73
C SER A 64 -17.56 13.30 27.93
N SER A 65 -16.84 12.75 26.96
CA SER A 65 -17.31 11.67 26.11
C SER A 65 -17.73 10.46 26.96
N PRO A 66 -18.82 9.75 26.62
CA PRO A 66 -19.19 8.50 27.28
C PRO A 66 -18.11 7.42 27.11
N SER A 67 -17.33 7.46 26.02
CA SER A 67 -16.29 6.47 25.72
C SER A 67 -14.99 6.72 26.52
N PRO A 68 -14.48 5.74 27.27
CA PRO A 68 -13.20 5.87 27.97
C PRO A 68 -12.02 6.05 27.01
N ASP A 69 -12.04 5.40 25.84
CA ASP A 69 -10.97 5.48 24.85
C ASP A 69 -10.78 6.90 24.32
N LEU A 70 -11.88 7.64 24.08
CA LEU A 70 -11.82 9.01 23.59
C LEU A 70 -11.32 9.98 24.66
N ARG A 71 -11.68 9.75 25.93
CA ARG A 71 -11.11 10.50 27.06
C ARG A 71 -9.60 10.26 27.19
N HIS A 72 -9.15 9.02 27.05
CA HIS A 72 -7.72 8.70 27.05
C HIS A 72 -6.97 9.33 25.87
N ARG A 73 -7.59 9.33 24.69
CA ARG A 73 -7.03 9.99 23.51
C ARG A 73 -6.93 11.50 23.69
N ALA A 74 -7.96 12.14 24.24
CA ALA A 74 -7.92 13.55 24.62
C ALA A 74 -6.83 13.87 25.65
N ALA A 75 -6.68 13.05 26.68
CA ALA A 75 -5.61 13.20 27.66
C ALA A 75 -4.22 13.07 27.03
N THR A 76 -4.07 12.14 26.07
CA THR A 76 -2.83 11.95 25.31
C THR A 76 -2.51 13.18 24.46
N ILE A 77 -3.52 13.73 23.77
CA ILE A 77 -3.38 14.98 23.00
C ILE A 77 -2.93 16.12 23.90
N ARG A 78 -3.55 16.31 25.07
CA ARG A 78 -3.14 17.38 26.00
C ARG A 78 -1.68 17.27 26.41
N ALA A 79 -1.22 16.05 26.66
CA ALA A 79 0.13 15.79 27.14
C ALA A 79 1.22 15.91 26.05
N LEU A 80 0.91 15.54 24.80
CA LEU A 80 1.90 15.41 23.74
C LEU A 80 1.83 16.52 22.68
N ALA A 81 0.63 17.02 22.38
CA ALA A 81 0.44 18.01 21.33
C ALA A 81 0.76 19.42 21.82
N LYS A 82 1.20 20.25 20.87
CA LYS A 82 1.52 21.67 21.11
C LYS A 82 0.50 22.55 20.43
N CYS A 83 0.10 23.62 21.10
CA CYS A 83 -0.75 24.65 20.55
C CYS A 83 -0.03 25.38 19.40
N PRO A 84 -0.67 25.56 18.24
CA PRO A 84 -0.02 26.16 17.07
C PRO A 84 0.29 27.65 17.26
N VAL A 85 -0.50 28.37 18.04
CA VAL A 85 -0.30 29.80 18.31
C VAL A 85 0.75 30.02 19.40
N THR A 86 0.68 29.28 20.51
CA THR A 86 1.49 29.56 21.71
C THR A 86 2.67 28.61 21.90
N GLY A 87 2.71 27.47 21.21
CA GLY A 87 3.71 26.41 21.37
C GLY A 87 3.62 25.65 22.71
N LYS A 88 2.65 25.98 23.57
CA LYS A 88 2.43 25.35 24.88
C LYS A 88 1.54 24.11 24.77
N GLU A 89 1.44 23.34 25.86
CA GLU A 89 0.52 22.21 25.98
C GLU A 89 -0.94 22.60 25.72
N ILE A 90 -1.76 21.66 25.28
CA ILE A 90 -3.17 21.89 24.96
C ILE A 90 -4.02 21.69 26.23
N ASN A 91 -4.73 22.73 26.66
CA ASN A 91 -5.64 22.65 27.82
C ASN A 91 -7.10 23.01 27.46
N PHE A 92 -7.33 23.70 26.34
CA PHE A 92 -8.64 24.17 25.92
C PHE A 92 -9.26 23.30 24.82
N THR A 93 -10.52 22.92 25.05
CA THR A 93 -11.35 22.14 24.13
C THR A 93 -12.23 23.06 23.30
N CYS A 94 -12.15 22.94 21.98
CA CYS A 94 -12.92 23.79 21.09
C CYS A 94 -14.42 23.47 21.22
N PRO A 95 -15.29 24.47 21.45
CA PRO A 95 -16.72 24.26 21.63
C PRO A 95 -17.42 23.76 20.36
N TYR A 96 -16.91 24.09 19.16
CA TYR A 96 -17.51 23.68 17.89
C TYR A 96 -17.15 22.26 17.47
N SER A 97 -15.89 21.86 17.65
CA SER A 97 -15.44 20.52 17.26
C SER A 97 -15.52 19.49 18.38
N GLY A 98 -15.50 19.93 19.64
CA GLY A 98 -15.46 19.06 20.82
C GLY A 98 -14.09 18.40 21.05
N ILE A 99 -13.05 18.80 20.32
CA ILE A 99 -11.69 18.24 20.40
C ILE A 99 -10.73 19.26 21.07
N PRO A 100 -9.81 18.80 21.96
CA PRO A 100 -8.75 19.65 22.51
C PRO A 100 -7.78 20.09 21.41
N THR A 101 -7.67 21.41 21.19
CA THR A 101 -6.86 21.97 20.09
C THR A 101 -5.94 23.12 20.49
N HIS A 102 -6.28 23.89 21.53
CA HIS A 102 -5.52 25.09 21.91
C HIS A 102 -5.11 25.07 23.38
N HIS A 103 -4.16 25.93 23.76
CA HIS A 103 -3.77 26.08 25.16
C HIS A 103 -4.86 26.76 26.00
N SER A 104 -5.35 27.91 25.55
CA SER A 104 -6.35 28.73 26.26
C SER A 104 -7.44 29.21 25.30
N LYS A 105 -8.53 29.75 25.86
CA LYS A 105 -9.60 30.39 25.08
C LYS A 105 -9.07 31.58 24.27
N GLU A 106 -8.18 32.38 24.86
CA GLU A 106 -7.54 33.51 24.18
C GLU A 106 -6.72 33.07 22.97
N ALA A 107 -5.93 31.99 23.12
CA ALA A 107 -5.15 31.44 22.01
C ALA A 107 -6.05 30.90 20.88
N TRP A 108 -7.22 30.37 21.23
CA TRP A 108 -8.22 29.93 20.26
C TRP A 108 -8.88 31.11 19.53
N GLU A 109 -9.17 32.22 20.20
CA GLU A 109 -9.72 33.43 19.57
C GLU A 109 -8.69 34.13 18.67
N GLN A 110 -7.41 34.05 19.02
CA GLN A 110 -6.30 34.62 18.23
C GLN A 110 -5.96 33.83 16.96
N ASP A 111 -6.36 32.56 16.87
CA ASP A 111 -6.07 31.71 15.70
C ASP A 111 -7.00 32.06 14.52
N THR A 112 -6.62 33.09 13.77
CA THR A 112 -7.38 33.55 12.60
C THR A 112 -7.42 32.52 11.47
N GLU A 113 -6.38 31.69 11.33
CA GLU A 113 -6.34 30.65 10.30
C GLU A 113 -7.37 29.56 10.61
N TYR A 114 -7.45 29.10 11.86
CA TYR A 114 -8.39 28.09 12.31
C TYR A 114 -9.85 28.47 12.06
N HIS A 115 -10.20 29.74 12.32
CA HIS A 115 -11.54 30.27 12.08
C HIS A 115 -11.81 30.54 10.61
N ALA A 116 -10.85 31.10 9.87
CA ALA A 116 -11.01 31.42 8.45
C ALA A 116 -11.17 30.16 7.58
N THR A 117 -10.36 29.13 7.86
CA THR A 117 -10.41 27.84 7.14
C THR A 117 -11.53 26.92 7.63
N LYS A 118 -12.23 27.29 8.70
CA LYS A 118 -13.28 26.48 9.34
C LYS A 118 -12.85 25.04 9.64
N LYS A 119 -11.58 24.83 10.03
CA LYS A 119 -11.03 23.51 10.40
C LYS A 119 -11.88 22.80 11.46
N TYR A 120 -12.57 23.56 12.32
CA TYR A 120 -13.48 23.01 13.31
C TYR A 120 -14.61 22.15 12.71
N GLU A 121 -15.06 22.38 11.47
CA GLU A 121 -16.10 21.56 10.83
C GLU A 121 -15.60 20.15 10.50
N ILE A 122 -14.37 20.03 9.97
CA ILE A 122 -13.74 18.74 9.70
C ILE A 122 -13.47 18.01 11.02
N LEU A 123 -12.97 18.72 12.02
CA LEU A 123 -12.73 18.16 13.35
C LEU A 123 -14.03 17.72 14.03
N LYS A 124 -15.13 18.44 13.82
CA LYS A 124 -16.46 18.01 14.25
C LYS A 124 -16.83 16.68 13.59
N LYS A 125 -16.61 16.51 12.27
CA LYS A 125 -16.85 15.22 11.58
C LYS A 125 -16.02 14.09 12.19
N VAL A 126 -14.72 14.31 12.45
CA VAL A 126 -13.87 13.32 13.14
C VAL A 126 -14.49 12.91 14.47
N ASN A 127 -14.90 13.89 15.27
CA ASN A 127 -15.48 13.65 16.58
C ASN A 127 -16.73 12.75 16.48
N ILE A 128 -17.66 13.10 15.60
CA ILE A 128 -18.93 12.41 15.46
C ILE A 128 -18.72 10.99 14.88
N TYR A 129 -17.81 10.80 13.93
CA TYR A 129 -17.47 9.48 13.40
C TYR A 129 -16.82 8.55 14.44
N GLU A 130 -15.96 9.09 15.30
CA GLU A 130 -15.34 8.32 16.38
C GLU A 130 -16.37 7.90 17.45
N HIS A 131 -17.34 8.76 17.75
CA HIS A 131 -18.46 8.42 18.63
C HIS A 131 -19.42 7.42 18.01
N ASP A 132 -19.69 7.52 16.71
CA ASP A 132 -20.56 6.56 16.02
C ASP A 132 -20.01 5.13 16.11
N LEU A 133 -18.73 4.94 15.81
CA LEU A 133 -18.06 3.63 15.90
C LEU A 133 -18.05 3.04 17.32
N ARG A 134 -18.20 3.88 18.35
CA ARG A 134 -18.21 3.46 19.76
C ARG A 134 -19.59 3.56 20.41
N SER A 135 -20.61 3.91 19.64
CA SER A 135 -22.00 4.04 20.12
C SER A 135 -22.61 2.67 20.46
N GLY A 136 -22.06 1.59 19.91
CA GLY A 136 -22.60 0.24 20.08
C GLY A 136 -23.86 -0.01 19.27
N ARG A 137 -24.19 0.86 18.29
CA ARG A 137 -25.26 0.59 17.34
C ARG A 137 -24.97 -0.66 16.50
N GLU A 138 -26.01 -1.20 15.90
CA GLU A 138 -25.84 -2.21 14.85
C GLU A 138 -25.24 -1.54 13.60
N PHE A 139 -24.31 -2.25 12.96
CA PHE A 139 -23.65 -1.83 11.73
C PHE A 139 -24.09 -2.74 10.57
N PRO A 140 -25.33 -2.58 10.05
CA PRO A 140 -25.79 -3.35 8.89
C PRO A 140 -24.89 -3.14 7.66
N GLU A 141 -24.17 -2.02 7.59
CA GLU A 141 -23.23 -1.71 6.52
C GLU A 141 -21.99 -2.62 6.48
N PHE A 142 -21.71 -3.39 7.54
CA PHE A 142 -20.63 -4.39 7.57
C PHE A 142 -21.05 -5.76 7.05
N ASP A 143 -22.33 -5.94 6.70
CA ASP A 143 -22.77 -7.13 5.98
C ASP A 143 -22.38 -7.02 4.50
N PHE A 144 -21.22 -7.59 4.15
CA PHE A 144 -20.69 -7.48 2.81
C PHE A 144 -21.25 -8.55 1.86
N PRO A 145 -21.51 -8.18 0.60
CA PRO A 145 -22.04 -9.10 -0.40
C PRO A 145 -21.04 -10.22 -0.73
N GLY A 146 -21.59 -11.38 -1.10
CA GLY A 146 -20.83 -12.56 -1.50
C GLY A 146 -20.39 -12.57 -2.97
N LYS A 147 -20.35 -13.77 -3.55
CA LYS A 147 -20.08 -13.97 -4.98
C LYS A 147 -21.22 -13.37 -5.81
N GLN A 148 -20.86 -12.63 -6.87
CA GLN A 148 -21.81 -12.13 -7.86
C GLN A 148 -22.13 -13.20 -8.90
N THR A 149 -23.26 -13.02 -9.60
CA THR A 149 -23.55 -13.80 -10.81
C THR A 149 -22.57 -13.41 -11.92
N PHE A 150 -22.24 -14.36 -12.79
CA PHE A 150 -21.28 -14.16 -13.89
C PHE A 150 -21.65 -13.00 -14.83
N GLU A 151 -22.95 -12.72 -14.99
CA GLU A 151 -23.46 -11.64 -15.84
C GLU A 151 -23.35 -10.25 -15.20
N SER A 152 -23.16 -10.17 -13.88
CA SER A 152 -23.08 -8.89 -13.16
C SER A 152 -21.71 -8.26 -13.35
N GLN A 153 -21.65 -7.11 -14.03
CA GLN A 153 -20.43 -6.31 -14.17
C GLN A 153 -20.31 -5.30 -13.03
N VAL A 154 -19.09 -5.13 -12.52
CA VAL A 154 -18.77 -4.16 -11.45
C VAL A 154 -18.33 -2.84 -12.07
N ASN A 155 -18.90 -1.74 -11.58
CA ASN A 155 -18.48 -0.40 -11.96
C ASN A 155 -17.54 0.18 -10.90
N LEU A 156 -16.35 0.61 -11.31
CA LEU A 156 -15.29 1.13 -10.43
C LEU A 156 -15.06 2.64 -10.58
N SER A 157 -16.02 3.39 -11.12
CA SER A 157 -15.85 4.84 -11.32
C SER A 157 -15.97 5.67 -10.03
N ASN A 158 -16.85 5.29 -9.11
CA ASN A 158 -16.95 5.90 -7.78
C ASN A 158 -17.41 4.86 -6.73
N TRP A 159 -17.38 5.26 -5.45
CA TRP A 159 -17.86 4.43 -4.34
C TRP A 159 -19.34 4.03 -4.47
N ASP A 160 -20.24 4.95 -4.82
CA ASP A 160 -21.68 4.69 -4.88
C ASP A 160 -22.06 3.65 -5.95
N LEU A 161 -21.48 3.78 -7.15
CA LEU A 161 -21.65 2.85 -8.26
C LEU A 161 -21.03 1.50 -7.94
N TYR A 162 -19.88 1.49 -7.25
CA TYR A 162 -19.28 0.26 -6.77
C TYR A 162 -20.21 -0.45 -5.79
N PHE A 163 -20.71 0.25 -4.76
CA PHE A 163 -21.62 -0.31 -3.78
C PHE A 163 -22.92 -0.80 -4.40
N TYR A 164 -23.48 -0.03 -5.34
CA TYR A 164 -24.69 -0.39 -6.07
C TYR A 164 -24.48 -1.65 -6.92
N THR A 165 -23.44 -1.69 -7.75
CA THR A 165 -23.20 -2.84 -8.65
C THR A 165 -22.85 -4.10 -7.88
N ARG A 166 -22.09 -3.98 -6.78
CA ARG A 166 -21.76 -5.09 -5.88
C ARG A 166 -22.87 -5.50 -4.92
N GLN A 167 -24.02 -4.82 -4.92
CA GLN A 167 -25.16 -5.11 -4.04
C GLN A 167 -24.83 -5.00 -2.55
N PHE A 168 -24.03 -4.00 -2.17
CA PHE A 168 -23.85 -3.65 -0.76
C PHE A 168 -25.17 -3.13 -0.16
N TYR A 169 -25.23 -3.10 1.17
CA TYR A 169 -26.27 -2.38 1.89
C TYR A 169 -26.36 -0.93 1.39
N SER A 170 -27.58 -0.41 1.20
CA SER A 170 -27.79 0.98 0.81
C SER A 170 -27.24 1.91 1.90
N MET A 171 -26.15 2.61 1.62
CA MET A 171 -25.54 3.58 2.53
C MET A 171 -26.04 4.97 2.16
N ASP A 172 -27.05 5.46 2.88
CA ASP A 172 -27.66 6.76 2.60
C ASP A 172 -27.02 7.90 3.44
N THR A 173 -26.31 7.55 4.51
CA THR A 173 -25.68 8.52 5.43
C THR A 173 -24.16 8.57 5.29
N GLU A 174 -23.57 9.75 5.54
CA GLU A 174 -22.10 9.91 5.58
C GLU A 174 -21.45 9.00 6.64
N PHE A 175 -22.15 8.68 7.73
CA PHE A 175 -21.69 7.78 8.80
C PHE A 175 -21.39 6.37 8.30
N GLN A 176 -22.34 5.78 7.58
CA GLN A 176 -22.22 4.43 7.02
C GLN A 176 -21.05 4.37 6.02
N LEU A 177 -20.99 5.36 5.11
CA LEU A 177 -19.90 5.47 4.13
C LEU A 177 -18.53 5.60 4.80
N ALA A 178 -18.41 6.45 5.82
CA ALA A 178 -17.15 6.64 6.55
C ALA A 178 -16.65 5.34 7.20
N ALA A 179 -17.54 4.59 7.84
CA ALA A 179 -17.20 3.34 8.51
C ALA A 179 -16.71 2.27 7.52
N VAL A 180 -17.44 2.07 6.41
CA VAL A 180 -17.14 1.01 5.44
C VAL A 180 -15.94 1.33 4.56
N THR A 181 -15.86 2.55 4.03
CA THR A 181 -14.79 2.94 3.10
C THR A 181 -13.42 2.88 3.77
N LYS A 182 -13.30 3.12 5.07
CA LYS A 182 -12.04 2.97 5.82
C LYS A 182 -11.47 1.55 5.72
N MET A 183 -12.31 0.53 5.78
CA MET A 183 -11.86 -0.87 5.70
C MET A 183 -11.67 -1.32 4.26
N LEU A 184 -12.62 -0.97 3.38
CA LEU A 184 -12.59 -1.41 1.98
C LEU A 184 -11.56 -0.66 1.14
N SER A 185 -11.09 0.51 1.57
CA SER A 185 -10.14 1.31 0.79
C SER A 185 -8.90 0.50 0.39
N TYR A 186 -8.37 -0.38 1.25
CA TYR A 186 -7.20 -1.20 0.91
C TYR A 186 -7.48 -2.22 -0.21
N PRO A 187 -8.39 -3.22 -0.03
CA PRO A 187 -8.66 -4.20 -1.08
C PRO A 187 -9.25 -3.58 -2.35
N VAL A 188 -10.11 -2.57 -2.23
CA VAL A 188 -10.75 -1.95 -3.39
C VAL A 188 -9.76 -1.08 -4.17
N THR A 189 -8.78 -0.42 -3.52
CA THR A 189 -7.71 0.29 -4.24
C THR A 189 -6.90 -0.69 -5.10
N ILE A 190 -6.49 -1.83 -4.54
CA ILE A 190 -5.79 -2.89 -5.30
C ILE A 190 -6.66 -3.37 -6.47
N GLY A 191 -7.91 -3.72 -6.17
CA GLY A 191 -8.87 -4.16 -7.18
C GLY A 191 -9.05 -3.13 -8.30
N SER A 192 -9.17 -1.86 -7.95
CA SER A 192 -9.39 -0.76 -8.91
C SER A 192 -8.25 -0.58 -9.90
N ILE A 193 -7.01 -0.80 -9.48
CA ILE A 193 -5.82 -0.69 -10.32
C ILE A 193 -5.71 -1.90 -11.26
N LEU A 194 -5.92 -3.10 -10.70
CA LEU A 194 -5.72 -4.35 -11.41
C LEU A 194 -6.86 -4.69 -12.37
N HIS A 195 -8.10 -4.28 -12.06
CA HIS A 195 -9.28 -4.65 -12.84
C HIS A 195 -9.22 -4.15 -14.29
N GLN A 196 -9.83 -4.91 -15.22
CA GLN A 196 -9.85 -4.56 -16.64
C GLN A 196 -10.54 -3.21 -16.92
N TYR A 197 -11.60 -2.89 -16.17
CA TYR A 197 -12.32 -1.62 -16.22
C TYR A 197 -11.83 -0.63 -15.15
N SER A 198 -10.53 -0.64 -14.89
CA SER A 198 -9.88 0.34 -14.01
C SER A 198 -10.27 1.77 -14.41
N PRO A 199 -10.61 2.64 -13.45
CA PRO A 199 -10.94 4.04 -13.73
C PRO A 199 -9.70 4.87 -14.12
N TYR A 200 -8.49 4.37 -13.83
CA TYR A 200 -7.24 5.04 -14.16
C TYR A 200 -6.91 4.86 -15.65
N LEU A 201 -7.01 5.95 -16.41
CA LEU A 201 -6.78 5.99 -17.86
C LEU A 201 -5.30 6.26 -18.22
N LEU A 202 -4.94 6.00 -19.47
CA LEU A 202 -3.64 6.31 -20.06
C LEU A 202 -3.45 7.82 -20.25
N GLN A 203 -2.21 8.30 -20.09
CA GLN A 203 -1.82 9.67 -20.47
C GLN A 203 -2.11 9.96 -21.95
N PRO A 204 -2.51 11.19 -22.31
CA PRO A 204 -2.57 12.40 -21.48
C PRO A 204 -3.87 12.58 -20.68
N LYS A 205 -4.88 11.71 -20.88
CA LYS A 205 -6.20 11.84 -20.25
C LYS A 205 -6.25 11.31 -18.82
N GLY A 206 -5.31 10.43 -18.43
CA GLY A 206 -5.22 9.87 -17.09
C GLY A 206 -3.79 9.76 -16.58
N PRO A 207 -3.61 9.19 -15.37
CA PRO A 207 -2.33 9.21 -14.66
C PRO A 207 -1.38 8.08 -15.07
N VAL A 208 -1.86 7.04 -15.76
CA VAL A 208 -1.07 5.85 -16.11
C VAL A 208 -0.10 6.18 -17.24
N ALA A 209 1.18 5.94 -17.03
CA ALA A 209 2.24 6.09 -18.02
C ALA A 209 2.30 4.88 -18.97
N LEU A 210 3.06 4.98 -20.07
CA LEU A 210 3.21 3.89 -21.04
C LEU A 210 3.82 2.63 -20.41
N GLU A 211 4.82 2.78 -19.54
CA GLU A 211 5.42 1.67 -18.80
C GLU A 211 4.46 1.06 -17.77
N GLY A 212 3.60 1.91 -17.19
CA GLY A 212 2.45 1.51 -16.37
C GLY A 212 1.49 0.60 -17.12
N LEU A 213 1.12 0.98 -18.34
CA LEU A 213 0.23 0.20 -19.19
C LEU A 213 0.81 -1.18 -19.50
N LYS A 214 2.11 -1.28 -19.81
CA LYS A 214 2.78 -2.57 -20.07
C LYS A 214 2.72 -3.49 -18.86
N SER A 215 3.02 -2.96 -17.67
CA SER A 215 3.02 -3.73 -16.42
C SER A 215 1.61 -4.16 -16.01
N LEU A 216 0.63 -3.26 -16.12
CA LEU A 216 -0.78 -3.57 -15.86
C LEU A 216 -1.35 -4.56 -16.88
N ALA A 217 -0.95 -4.47 -18.16
CA ALA A 217 -1.37 -5.43 -19.17
C ALA A 217 -0.83 -6.83 -18.88
N ALA A 218 0.43 -6.95 -18.41
CA ALA A 218 1.01 -8.22 -17.98
C ALA A 218 0.23 -8.85 -16.81
N LEU A 219 -0.08 -8.07 -15.77
CA LEU A 219 -0.89 -8.55 -14.64
C LEU A 219 -2.32 -8.91 -15.06
N ARG A 220 -2.96 -8.09 -15.90
CA ARG A 220 -4.33 -8.33 -16.39
C ARG A 220 -4.41 -9.58 -17.27
N TYR A 221 -3.39 -9.84 -18.07
CA TYR A 221 -3.28 -11.09 -18.83
C TYR A 221 -3.32 -12.30 -17.90
N SER A 222 -2.68 -12.18 -16.73
CA SER A 222 -2.71 -13.22 -15.72
C SER A 222 -4.06 -13.35 -15.00
N LEU A 223 -4.70 -12.22 -14.71
CA LEU A 223 -5.96 -12.16 -13.94
C LEU A 223 -7.19 -12.68 -14.70
N TYR A 224 -7.18 -12.68 -16.03
CA TYR A 224 -8.33 -13.05 -16.86
C TYR A 224 -8.00 -14.23 -17.80
N PRO A 225 -7.99 -15.47 -17.28
CA PRO A 225 -7.53 -16.65 -18.00
C PRO A 225 -8.44 -17.04 -19.17
N ASN A 226 -9.73 -16.67 -19.16
CA ASN A 226 -10.63 -16.89 -20.30
C ASN A 226 -10.20 -16.19 -21.60
N GLN A 227 -9.29 -15.22 -21.51
CA GLN A 227 -8.68 -14.57 -22.68
C GLN A 227 -7.41 -15.30 -23.17
N ARG A 228 -6.98 -16.38 -22.48
CA ARG A 228 -5.80 -17.18 -22.82
C ARG A 228 -6.16 -18.35 -23.72
N SER A 229 -5.20 -18.77 -24.55
CA SER A 229 -5.28 -20.01 -25.33
C SER A 229 -4.73 -21.24 -24.60
N ASN A 230 -3.95 -21.06 -23.51
CA ASN A 230 -3.29 -22.14 -22.77
C ASN A 230 -3.68 -22.18 -21.29
N THR A 231 -3.93 -23.39 -20.78
CA THR A 231 -4.43 -23.73 -19.44
C THR A 231 -3.32 -24.29 -18.53
N PHE A 232 -2.08 -23.79 -18.64
CA PHE A 232 -1.07 -24.18 -17.66
C PHE A 232 -1.43 -23.55 -16.31
N LYS A 233 -1.53 -24.40 -15.28
CA LYS A 233 -1.81 -24.01 -13.90
C LYS A 233 -0.65 -23.15 -13.39
N ASP A 234 -0.76 -21.85 -13.64
CA ASP A 234 0.13 -20.87 -13.08
C ASP A 234 -0.13 -20.77 -11.58
N ARG A 235 0.96 -20.72 -10.82
CA ARG A 235 0.99 -20.35 -9.40
C ARG A 235 -0.05 -19.26 -9.04
N PRO A 236 -0.57 -19.25 -7.81
CA PRO A 236 -1.50 -18.21 -7.39
C PRO A 236 -0.85 -16.83 -7.48
N LEU A 237 -1.67 -15.80 -7.68
CA LEU A 237 -1.20 -14.42 -7.81
C LEU A 237 -0.78 -13.90 -6.43
N ARG A 238 0.47 -13.45 -6.30
CA ARG A 238 1.04 -13.00 -5.03
C ARG A 238 0.99 -11.48 -4.94
N LEU A 239 0.33 -10.98 -3.90
CA LEU A 239 0.25 -9.57 -3.58
C LEU A 239 1.07 -9.30 -2.32
N PHE A 240 2.15 -8.55 -2.46
CA PHE A 240 3.04 -8.22 -1.36
C PHE A 240 2.68 -6.86 -0.76
N ILE A 241 2.16 -6.87 0.46
CA ILE A 241 1.82 -5.66 1.21
C ILE A 241 2.95 -5.37 2.19
N ILE A 242 3.79 -4.38 1.85
CA ILE A 242 5.00 -4.05 2.62
C ILE A 242 4.69 -2.93 3.62
N GLY A 243 5.22 -3.08 4.83
CA GLY A 243 4.95 -2.16 5.93
C GLY A 243 3.55 -2.34 6.49
N ALA A 244 2.96 -3.53 6.34
CA ALA A 244 1.60 -3.81 6.77
C ALA A 244 1.43 -3.54 8.29
N ARG A 245 0.41 -2.76 8.64
CA ARG A 245 -0.03 -2.50 10.01
C ARG A 245 -1.54 -2.73 10.11
N ALA A 246 -2.32 -1.70 9.80
CA ALA A 246 -3.78 -1.77 9.84
C ALA A 246 -4.32 -2.80 8.84
N GLU A 247 -3.65 -2.96 7.71
CA GLU A 247 -3.97 -3.87 6.61
C GLU A 247 -3.94 -5.33 7.06
N GLY A 248 -2.95 -5.69 7.88
CA GLY A 248 -2.78 -7.04 8.42
C GLY A 248 -3.83 -7.40 9.48
N GLN A 249 -4.41 -6.40 10.15
CA GLN A 249 -5.46 -6.56 11.16
C GLN A 249 -6.86 -6.69 10.56
N LEU A 250 -7.04 -6.39 9.27
CA LEU A 250 -8.35 -6.48 8.63
C LEU A 250 -8.85 -7.94 8.61
N PRO A 251 -10.14 -8.17 8.90
CA PRO A 251 -10.74 -9.48 8.78
C PRO A 251 -10.62 -10.06 7.36
N GLY A 252 -10.47 -11.38 7.26
CA GLY A 252 -10.35 -12.07 5.97
C GLY A 252 -11.55 -11.86 5.03
N HIS A 253 -12.75 -11.62 5.57
CA HIS A 253 -13.94 -11.35 4.75
C HIS A 253 -13.89 -9.96 4.06
N VAL A 254 -13.14 -9.01 4.61
CA VAL A 254 -12.85 -7.70 3.97
C VAL A 254 -11.96 -7.94 2.75
N TRP A 255 -10.86 -8.67 2.94
CA TRP A 255 -9.94 -9.04 1.85
C TRP A 255 -10.60 -9.91 0.79
N LYS A 256 -11.58 -10.73 1.17
CA LYS A 256 -12.37 -11.54 0.22
C LYS A 256 -13.15 -10.70 -0.79
N GLN A 257 -13.45 -9.42 -0.49
CA GLN A 257 -14.06 -8.52 -1.49
C GLN A 257 -13.16 -8.29 -2.70
N LEU A 258 -11.83 -8.34 -2.55
CA LEU A 258 -10.91 -8.32 -3.68
C LEU A 258 -11.06 -9.57 -4.55
N CYS A 259 -11.10 -10.76 -3.94
CA CYS A 259 -11.27 -12.02 -4.66
C CYS A 259 -12.59 -12.11 -5.41
N TYR A 260 -13.66 -11.48 -4.90
CA TYR A 260 -14.94 -11.45 -5.61
C TYR A 260 -14.90 -10.61 -6.90
N LEU A 261 -13.92 -9.72 -7.08
CA LEU A 261 -13.68 -9.04 -8.35
C LEU A 261 -12.98 -9.94 -9.38
N PHE A 262 -12.36 -11.03 -8.93
CA PHE A 262 -11.56 -11.95 -9.76
C PHE A 262 -11.90 -13.41 -9.39
N PRO A 263 -13.07 -13.93 -9.79
CA PRO A 263 -13.59 -15.20 -9.30
C PRO A 263 -12.82 -16.45 -9.77
N GLU A 264 -11.99 -16.32 -10.82
CA GLU A 264 -11.27 -17.44 -11.47
C GLU A 264 -9.85 -17.64 -10.94
N ILE A 265 -9.34 -16.73 -10.11
CA ILE A 265 -7.94 -16.69 -9.69
C ILE A 265 -7.81 -16.89 -8.17
N GLU A 266 -6.75 -17.59 -7.79
CA GLU A 266 -6.33 -17.76 -6.40
C GLU A 266 -5.33 -16.65 -6.01
N PHE A 267 -5.53 -16.05 -4.83
CA PHE A 267 -4.69 -14.98 -4.31
C PHE A 267 -3.91 -15.41 -3.06
N GLU A 268 -2.63 -15.05 -3.03
CA GLU A 268 -1.79 -15.08 -1.83
C GLU A 268 -1.44 -13.65 -1.41
N LEU A 269 -1.93 -13.23 -0.25
CA LEU A 269 -1.61 -11.93 0.32
C LEU A 269 -0.43 -12.08 1.29
N HIS A 270 0.73 -11.54 0.94
CA HIS A 270 1.91 -11.53 1.78
C HIS A 270 2.01 -10.20 2.53
N PHE A 271 1.70 -10.19 3.82
CA PHE A 271 1.87 -9.04 4.70
C PHE A 271 3.29 -9.05 5.28
N ILE A 272 4.09 -8.03 4.98
CA ILE A 272 5.50 -7.96 5.38
C ILE A 272 5.70 -6.78 6.34
N GLY A 273 6.27 -7.06 7.51
CA GLY A 273 6.72 -6.06 8.46
C GLY A 273 6.58 -6.52 9.92
N PRO A 274 7.33 -5.91 10.86
CA PRO A 274 7.34 -6.30 12.27
C PRO A 274 5.99 -6.11 13.00
N GLU A 275 5.13 -5.24 12.48
CA GLU A 275 3.83 -4.90 13.06
C GLU A 275 2.66 -5.53 12.28
N CYS A 276 2.93 -6.48 11.37
CA CYS A 276 1.91 -7.02 10.46
C CYS A 276 0.89 -7.94 11.14
N TYR A 277 1.28 -8.60 12.23
CA TYR A 277 0.42 -9.56 12.94
C TYR A 277 0.31 -9.20 14.42
N TYR A 278 -0.93 -8.93 14.84
CA TYR A 278 -1.27 -8.64 16.23
C TYR A 278 -1.98 -9.84 16.85
N ASP A 279 -1.38 -10.42 17.89
CA ASP A 279 -1.99 -11.51 18.65
C ASP A 279 -2.94 -10.91 19.70
N THR A 280 -4.25 -11.11 19.49
CA THR A 280 -5.30 -10.61 20.39
C THR A 280 -5.20 -11.20 21.80
N ASP A 281 -4.73 -12.43 21.94
CA ASP A 281 -4.67 -13.12 23.23
C ASP A 281 -3.51 -12.58 24.07
N LYS A 282 -2.35 -12.38 23.43
CA LYS A 282 -1.16 -11.81 24.08
C LYS A 282 -1.16 -10.28 24.14
N ARG A 283 -2.09 -9.65 23.42
CA ARG A 283 -2.18 -8.18 23.25
C ARG A 283 -0.88 -7.53 22.78
N SER A 284 -0.08 -8.26 22.01
CA SER A 284 1.22 -7.82 21.52
C SER A 284 1.41 -8.22 20.06
N TYR A 285 2.23 -7.45 19.34
CA TYR A 285 2.72 -7.88 18.03
C TYR A 285 3.64 -9.10 18.22
N LEU A 286 3.43 -10.11 17.39
CA LEU A 286 4.22 -11.35 17.45
C LEU A 286 5.33 -11.27 16.42
N THR A 287 6.56 -11.60 16.82
CA THR A 287 7.68 -11.82 15.91
C THR A 287 7.93 -13.32 15.82
N SER A 288 7.89 -13.86 14.60
CA SER A 288 8.10 -15.27 14.30
C SER A 288 9.10 -15.41 13.15
N GLN A 289 10.04 -16.35 13.28
CA GLN A 289 10.97 -16.69 12.21
C GLN A 289 10.27 -17.41 11.04
N LYS A 290 9.13 -18.07 11.31
CA LYS A 290 8.34 -18.74 10.28
C LYS A 290 7.11 -17.91 9.92
N PRO A 291 6.72 -17.87 8.64
CA PRO A 291 5.53 -17.15 8.22
C PRO A 291 4.27 -17.78 8.82
N ILE A 292 3.37 -16.93 9.28
CA ILE A 292 2.08 -17.36 9.83
C ILE A 292 1.08 -17.39 8.68
N VAL A 293 0.53 -18.56 8.37
CA VAL A 293 -0.41 -18.74 7.25
C VAL A 293 -1.83 -18.88 7.79
N LYS A 294 -2.72 -18.01 7.33
CA LYS A 294 -4.16 -18.04 7.61
C LYS A 294 -4.91 -18.21 6.29
N ARG A 295 -5.41 -19.42 6.04
CA ARG A 295 -6.28 -19.68 4.88
C ARG A 295 -7.70 -19.24 5.22
N VAL A 296 -8.22 -18.29 4.44
CA VAL A 296 -9.58 -17.77 4.61
C VAL A 296 -10.57 -18.60 3.80
N ASP A 297 -10.18 -18.94 2.57
CA ASP A 297 -10.94 -19.75 1.62
C ASP A 297 -9.96 -20.44 0.65
N GLU A 298 -10.46 -21.27 -0.27
CA GLU A 298 -9.66 -21.87 -1.34
C GLU A 298 -9.03 -20.80 -2.25
N SER A 299 -9.74 -19.69 -2.49
CA SER A 299 -9.27 -18.60 -3.35
C SER A 299 -8.36 -17.59 -2.66
N LEU A 300 -8.20 -17.65 -1.32
CA LEU A 300 -7.52 -16.61 -0.54
C LEU A 300 -6.72 -17.18 0.62
N SER A 301 -5.40 -17.01 0.55
CA SER A 301 -4.48 -17.21 1.66
C SER A 301 -3.87 -15.89 2.12
N MET A 302 -3.81 -15.69 3.45
CA MET A 302 -3.13 -14.56 4.07
C MET A 302 -1.88 -15.07 4.77
N ILE A 303 -0.72 -14.56 4.40
CA ILE A 303 0.60 -15.01 4.86
C ILE A 303 1.28 -13.82 5.52
N TYR A 304 1.64 -13.95 6.79
CA TYR A 304 2.25 -12.89 7.58
C TYR A 304 3.74 -13.17 7.80
N HIS A 305 4.55 -12.21 7.38
CA HIS A 305 6.00 -12.18 7.51
C HIS A 305 6.37 -11.05 8.48
N THR A 306 6.92 -11.42 9.64
CA THR A 306 7.10 -10.48 10.75
C THR A 306 8.45 -9.76 10.75
N ASP A 307 9.23 -9.89 9.69
CA ASP A 307 10.50 -9.19 9.53
C ASP A 307 10.43 -8.17 8.38
N TYR A 308 11.49 -7.41 8.16
CA TYR A 308 11.58 -6.44 7.08
C TYR A 308 11.78 -7.10 5.71
N PHE A 309 11.33 -6.42 4.66
CA PHE A 309 11.42 -6.93 3.28
C PHE A 309 12.87 -7.26 2.85
N HIS A 310 13.84 -6.41 3.18
CA HIS A 310 15.24 -6.61 2.77
C HIS A 310 15.84 -7.91 3.35
N VAL A 311 15.41 -8.35 4.54
CA VAL A 311 15.87 -9.60 5.14
C VAL A 311 15.42 -10.80 4.30
N PHE A 312 14.13 -10.86 3.95
CA PHE A 312 13.58 -11.94 3.12
C PHE A 312 14.07 -11.89 1.68
N HIS A 313 14.28 -10.70 1.13
CA HIS A 313 14.84 -10.53 -0.20
C HIS A 313 16.28 -11.04 -0.28
N GLN A 314 17.12 -10.72 0.71
CA GLN A 314 18.50 -11.23 0.81
C GLN A 314 18.55 -12.75 1.06
N ALA A 315 17.61 -13.28 1.85
CA ALA A 315 17.46 -14.73 2.07
C ALA A 315 16.93 -15.48 0.83
N GLN A 316 16.49 -14.75 -0.19
CA GLN A 316 15.86 -15.28 -1.41
C GLN A 316 14.55 -16.06 -1.19
N ASP A 317 13.86 -15.82 -0.07
CA ASP A 317 12.65 -16.56 0.31
C ASP A 317 11.46 -16.36 -0.66
N PHE A 318 11.44 -15.23 -1.38
CA PHE A 318 10.37 -14.90 -2.33
C PHE A 318 10.67 -15.24 -3.78
N PHE A 319 11.90 -15.70 -4.09
CA PHE A 319 12.31 -16.01 -5.45
C PHE A 319 11.63 -17.29 -5.97
N PRO A 320 11.31 -17.36 -7.27
CA PRO A 320 11.50 -16.32 -8.29
C PRO A 320 10.39 -15.26 -8.27
N TYR A 321 10.77 -13.99 -8.45
CA TYR A 321 9.81 -12.93 -8.78
C TYR A 321 9.40 -13.05 -10.25
N ASP A 322 8.11 -12.89 -10.53
CA ASP A 322 7.61 -12.80 -11.88
C ASP A 322 6.59 -11.64 -12.01
N PRO A 323 6.91 -10.61 -12.83
CA PRO A 323 6.08 -9.41 -13.02
C PRO A 323 4.67 -9.65 -13.56
N TYR A 324 4.34 -10.85 -14.05
CA TYR A 324 3.00 -11.21 -14.51
C TYR A 324 2.09 -11.68 -13.37
N LEU A 325 2.66 -12.13 -12.24
CA LEU A 325 1.91 -12.74 -11.14
C LEU A 325 2.24 -12.13 -9.77
N ASP A 326 3.25 -11.27 -9.69
CA ASP A 326 3.66 -10.59 -8.46
C ASP A 326 3.45 -9.08 -8.57
N SER A 327 2.92 -8.48 -7.49
CA SER A 327 2.86 -7.02 -7.37
C SER A 327 3.01 -6.57 -5.92
N PHE A 328 3.57 -5.38 -5.75
CA PHE A 328 3.89 -4.80 -4.46
C PHE A 328 2.99 -3.61 -4.14
N PHE A 329 2.52 -3.53 -2.90
CA PHE A 329 1.70 -2.44 -2.39
C PHE A 329 2.30 -1.93 -1.07
N THR A 330 2.52 -0.64 -0.99
CA THR A 330 2.99 0.04 0.22
C THR A 330 1.97 1.09 0.60
N PHE A 331 1.21 0.83 1.66
CA PHE A 331 0.22 1.77 2.15
C PHE A 331 0.85 2.71 3.18
N HIS A 332 0.84 4.01 2.89
CA HIS A 332 1.37 5.06 3.77
C HIS A 332 2.79 4.80 4.30
N PRO A 333 3.77 4.50 3.43
CA PRO A 333 5.10 4.06 3.88
C PRO A 333 5.89 5.15 4.62
N GLY A 334 5.61 6.44 4.35
CA GLY A 334 6.31 7.57 4.97
C GLY A 334 7.81 7.56 4.66
N LEU A 335 8.17 7.36 3.40
CA LEU A 335 9.55 7.15 2.93
C LEU A 335 10.50 8.29 3.32
N ALA A 336 10.00 9.53 3.26
CA ALA A 336 10.77 10.73 3.57
C ALA A 336 10.88 11.02 5.08
N TYR A 337 10.26 10.20 5.94
CA TYR A 337 10.27 10.43 7.38
C TYR A 337 11.59 9.95 8.02
N PRO A 338 12.31 10.82 8.77
CA PRO A 338 13.67 10.54 9.23
C PRO A 338 13.87 9.22 9.98
N ASP A 339 12.89 8.82 10.80
CA ASP A 339 12.98 7.59 11.62
C ASP A 339 12.96 6.30 10.77
N VAL A 340 12.43 6.34 9.54
CA VAL A 340 12.25 5.15 8.67
C VAL A 340 13.02 5.22 7.36
N THR A 341 13.51 6.40 6.97
CA THR A 341 14.23 6.60 5.71
C THR A 341 15.39 5.63 5.54
N ASP A 342 16.16 5.34 6.58
CA ASP A 342 17.32 4.43 6.48
C ASP A 342 16.92 2.96 6.28
N LEU A 343 15.76 2.54 6.79
CA LEU A 343 15.20 1.21 6.52
C LEU A 343 14.73 1.09 5.06
N TRP A 344 14.16 2.18 4.52
CA TRP A 344 13.72 2.22 3.13
C TRP A 344 14.87 2.31 2.13
N LYS A 345 15.99 2.97 2.48
CA LYS A 345 17.21 2.93 1.67
C LYS A 345 17.75 1.52 1.44
N GLN A 346 17.55 0.61 2.40
CA GLN A 346 17.95 -0.79 2.26
C GLN A 346 16.91 -1.62 1.50
N SER A 347 15.62 -1.32 1.70
CA SER A 347 14.52 -2.13 1.14
C SER A 347 14.18 -1.78 -0.31
N LEU A 348 14.23 -0.49 -0.67
CA LEU A 348 13.82 -0.01 -1.99
C LEU A 348 14.70 -0.56 -3.14
N PRO A 349 16.03 -0.67 -3.02
CA PRO A 349 16.86 -1.28 -4.07
C PRO A 349 16.42 -2.73 -4.38
N GLY A 350 16.13 -3.54 -3.35
CA GLY A 350 15.63 -4.89 -3.54
C GLY A 350 14.24 -4.92 -4.18
N LEU A 351 13.40 -3.90 -3.92
CA LEU A 351 12.10 -3.78 -4.59
C LEU A 351 12.26 -3.45 -6.08
N LEU A 352 13.16 -2.52 -6.42
CA LEU A 352 13.45 -2.18 -7.82
C LEU A 352 14.07 -3.39 -8.55
N GLU A 353 14.88 -4.20 -7.88
CA GLU A 353 15.47 -5.43 -8.44
C GLU A 353 14.41 -6.44 -8.89
N THR A 354 13.26 -6.50 -8.21
CA THR A 354 12.18 -7.43 -8.57
C THR A 354 11.57 -7.15 -9.96
N LYS A 355 11.72 -5.92 -10.49
CA LYS A 355 11.08 -5.44 -11.73
C LYS A 355 9.55 -5.58 -11.74
N CYS A 356 8.95 -5.88 -10.59
CA CYS A 356 7.52 -5.98 -10.42
C CYS A 356 6.92 -4.58 -10.21
N PRO A 357 5.64 -4.37 -10.54
CA PRO A 357 4.98 -3.10 -10.27
C PRO A 357 4.80 -2.88 -8.76
N ILE A 358 5.16 -1.68 -8.31
CA ILE A 358 5.08 -1.23 -6.92
C ILE A 358 4.11 -0.04 -6.87
N PHE A 359 3.05 -0.15 -6.07
CA PHE A 359 2.07 0.91 -5.86
C PHE A 359 2.17 1.47 -4.45
N ILE A 360 2.30 2.79 -4.36
CA ILE A 360 2.47 3.54 -3.13
C ILE A 360 1.25 4.41 -2.89
N THR A 361 0.71 4.40 -1.67
CA THR A 361 -0.38 5.31 -1.27
C THR A 361 0.06 6.29 -0.20
N GLY A 362 -0.58 7.47 -0.17
CA GLY A 362 -0.36 8.52 0.83
C GLY A 362 -1.66 8.99 1.46
N TYR A 363 -1.63 9.43 2.72
CA TYR A 363 -2.81 9.97 3.42
C TYR A 363 -2.86 11.51 3.44
N HIS A 364 -1.74 12.19 3.20
CA HIS A 364 -1.63 13.65 3.18
C HIS A 364 -0.81 14.11 1.97
N GLU A 365 -1.16 15.27 1.42
CA GLU A 365 -0.55 15.74 0.17
C GLU A 365 0.93 16.07 0.34
N LYS A 366 1.27 16.76 1.44
CA LYS A 366 2.66 17.13 1.77
C LYS A 366 3.54 15.89 1.93
N ASP A 367 3.02 14.88 2.61
CA ASP A 367 3.75 13.63 2.89
C ASP A 367 3.93 12.83 1.59
N ALA A 368 2.88 12.71 0.78
CA ALA A 368 2.97 12.05 -0.52
C ALA A 368 3.97 12.75 -1.46
N ASN A 369 3.99 14.08 -1.49
CA ASN A 369 4.95 14.85 -2.28
C ASN A 369 6.39 14.67 -1.76
N ALA A 370 6.58 14.64 -0.44
CA ALA A 370 7.88 14.41 0.17
C ALA A 370 8.41 13.01 -0.17
N ASP A 371 7.54 11.99 -0.08
CA ASP A 371 7.88 10.60 -0.43
C ASP A 371 8.27 10.46 -1.91
N ILE A 372 7.49 11.04 -2.82
CA ILE A 372 7.80 11.04 -4.26
C ILE A 372 9.12 11.76 -4.52
N LYS A 373 9.31 12.94 -3.92
CA LYS A 373 10.55 13.70 -4.08
C LYS A 373 11.75 12.89 -3.59
N TRP A 374 11.63 12.24 -2.43
CA TRP A 374 12.68 11.38 -1.90
C TRP A 374 13.01 10.21 -2.83
N ILE A 375 12.00 9.56 -3.44
CA ILE A 375 12.24 8.49 -4.42
C ILE A 375 13.00 9.04 -5.64
N MET A 376 12.55 10.16 -6.20
CA MET A 376 13.17 10.75 -7.38
C MET A 376 14.60 11.19 -7.10
N ASP A 377 14.84 11.90 -5.99
CA ASP A 377 16.17 12.40 -5.64
C ASP A 377 17.21 11.28 -5.46
N ASN A 378 16.79 10.06 -5.07
CA ASN A 378 17.70 8.94 -4.81
C ASN A 378 17.77 7.89 -5.94
N PHE A 379 16.70 7.65 -6.70
CA PHE A 379 16.56 6.49 -7.59
C PHE A 379 16.00 6.79 -8.98
N GLU A 380 15.95 8.05 -9.41
CA GLU A 380 15.37 8.44 -10.72
C GLU A 380 15.91 7.64 -11.92
N LYS A 381 17.20 7.29 -11.93
CA LYS A 381 17.83 6.54 -13.04
C LYS A 381 17.45 5.06 -13.08
N ASP A 382 16.99 4.55 -11.95
CA ASP A 382 16.84 3.13 -11.65
C ASP A 382 15.37 2.70 -11.64
N LEU A 383 14.45 3.65 -11.86
CA LEU A 383 13.01 3.42 -11.84
C LEU A 383 12.32 3.92 -13.09
N ASP A 384 11.24 3.24 -13.45
CA ASP A 384 10.23 3.70 -14.38
C ASP A 384 8.99 4.11 -13.58
N VAL A 385 8.41 5.26 -13.92
CA VAL A 385 7.12 5.67 -13.35
C VAL A 385 5.99 4.93 -14.06
N LEU A 386 5.16 4.24 -13.29
CA LEU A 386 3.98 3.52 -13.80
C LEU A 386 2.72 4.38 -13.74
N VAL A 387 2.52 5.06 -12.61
CA VAL A 387 1.34 5.90 -12.36
C VAL A 387 1.82 7.19 -11.72
N ASN A 388 1.57 8.32 -12.38
CA ASN A 388 1.85 9.63 -11.81
C ASN A 388 0.98 9.87 -10.57
N LYS A 389 1.44 10.75 -9.67
CA LYS A 389 0.67 11.15 -8.49
C LYS A 389 -0.75 11.53 -8.90
N THR A 390 -1.73 10.85 -8.32
CA THR A 390 -3.15 11.09 -8.58
C THR A 390 -3.96 10.85 -7.31
N ASP A 391 -5.16 11.38 -7.28
CA ASP A 391 -6.10 11.11 -6.20
C ASP A 391 -6.64 9.69 -6.38
N ASN A 392 -6.68 8.94 -5.27
CA ASN A 392 -7.27 7.63 -5.25
C ASN A 392 -8.80 7.76 -5.15
N LEU A 393 -9.50 7.28 -6.16
CA LEU A 393 -10.97 7.31 -6.20
C LEU A 393 -11.60 6.49 -5.07
N PHE A 394 -10.89 5.47 -4.58
CA PHE A 394 -11.29 4.61 -3.48
C PHE A 394 -10.57 4.96 -2.17
N ALA A 395 -10.22 6.23 -1.98
CA ALA A 395 -9.80 6.75 -0.68
C ALA A 395 -10.90 6.62 0.38
N SER A 396 -10.50 6.53 1.65
CA SER A 396 -11.47 6.54 2.75
C SER A 396 -12.18 7.90 2.83
N THR A 397 -13.50 7.89 3.04
CA THR A 397 -14.27 9.13 3.27
C THR A 397 -14.20 9.60 4.73
N LYS A 398 -13.79 8.71 5.65
CA LYS A 398 -13.65 9.02 7.07
C LYS A 398 -12.45 9.92 7.32
N TRP A 399 -12.71 11.04 8.00
CA TRP A 399 -11.66 11.91 8.53
C TRP A 399 -11.08 11.35 9.82
N GLU A 400 -9.77 11.42 9.93
CA GLU A 400 -8.97 11.02 11.08
C GLU A 400 -8.12 12.20 11.55
N LEU A 401 -7.63 12.08 12.78
CA LEU A 401 -6.89 13.12 13.49
C LEU A 401 -5.47 12.65 13.81
N ASN A 402 -4.49 13.53 13.62
CA ASN A 402 -3.15 13.34 14.17
C ASN A 402 -3.13 13.70 15.66
N ASP A 403 -2.74 12.75 16.51
CA ASP A 403 -2.72 12.94 17.97
C ASP A 403 -1.63 13.91 18.45
N LEU A 404 -0.54 14.07 17.69
CA LEU A 404 0.49 15.08 17.99
C LEU A 404 0.11 16.49 17.53
N ASN A 405 -0.70 16.56 16.49
CA ASN A 405 -1.12 17.81 15.89
C ASN A 405 -2.62 17.76 15.61
N PRO A 406 -3.47 18.12 16.58
CA PRO A 406 -4.92 18.01 16.45
C PRO A 406 -5.56 18.95 15.41
N GLN A 407 -4.80 19.88 14.83
CA GLN A 407 -5.31 20.67 13.71
C GLN A 407 -5.06 19.99 12.35
N GLU A 408 -4.23 18.96 12.32
CA GLU A 408 -3.93 18.18 11.13
C GLU A 408 -4.87 16.96 11.05
N THR A 409 -5.76 17.02 10.07
CA THR A 409 -6.69 15.93 9.75
C THR A 409 -6.30 15.27 8.45
N TYR A 410 -6.45 13.96 8.37
CA TYR A 410 -6.13 13.19 7.17
C TYR A 410 -7.20 12.15 6.87
N ARG A 411 -7.12 11.53 5.68
CA ARG A 411 -7.94 10.36 5.32
C ARG A 411 -7.01 9.28 4.81
N PHE A 412 -7.36 8.02 5.04
CA PHE A 412 -6.54 6.91 4.56
C PHE A 412 -6.60 6.79 3.03
N ASN A 413 -5.45 6.49 2.43
CA ASN A 413 -5.27 6.20 1.00
C ASN A 413 -5.78 7.32 0.07
N GLN A 414 -5.50 8.58 0.37
CA GLN A 414 -5.92 9.71 -0.48
C GLN A 414 -5.23 9.75 -1.83
N PHE A 415 -3.93 9.46 -1.86
CA PHE A 415 -3.12 9.56 -3.08
C PHE A 415 -2.61 8.20 -3.52
N LEU A 416 -2.38 8.07 -4.81
CA LEU A 416 -1.80 6.91 -5.46
C LEU A 416 -0.61 7.34 -6.34
N PHE A 417 0.47 6.57 -6.27
CA PHE A 417 1.65 6.68 -7.12
C PHE A 417 2.17 5.27 -7.43
N GLY A 418 2.78 5.07 -8.59
CA GLY A 418 3.26 3.74 -9.00
C GLY A 418 4.62 3.80 -9.68
N ILE A 419 5.50 2.86 -9.33
CA ILE A 419 6.86 2.74 -9.86
C ILE A 419 7.20 1.28 -10.18
N ARG A 420 8.25 1.08 -10.96
CA ARG A 420 8.87 -0.22 -11.26
C ARG A 420 10.37 -0.02 -11.37
N GLY A 421 11.17 -1.03 -11.08
CA GLY A 421 12.59 -1.01 -11.46
C GLY A 421 12.77 -0.93 -12.98
N ALA A 422 13.70 -0.10 -13.42
CA ALA A 422 14.04 0.02 -14.84
C ALA A 422 14.70 -1.28 -15.34
N PRO A 423 14.56 -1.65 -16.62
CA PRO A 423 15.19 -2.86 -17.16
C PRO A 423 16.72 -2.86 -17.08
N TYR A 424 17.35 -1.68 -17.05
CA TYR A 424 18.79 -1.50 -16.87
C TYR A 424 19.24 -1.49 -15.40
N PHE A 425 18.30 -1.58 -14.46
CA PHE A 425 18.61 -1.66 -13.03
C PHE A 425 19.43 -2.92 -12.78
N SER A 426 20.71 -2.72 -12.46
CA SER A 426 21.66 -3.77 -12.17
C SER A 426 22.47 -3.38 -10.94
N ASN A 427 22.09 -3.89 -9.78
CA ASN A 427 22.95 -3.91 -8.59
C ASN A 427 24.04 -4.99 -8.76
N LEU A 428 24.79 -4.96 -9.86
CA LEU A 428 25.94 -5.84 -10.03
C LEU A 428 27.12 -5.24 -9.25
N THR A 429 27.08 -5.39 -7.93
CA THR A 429 28.27 -5.18 -7.10
C THR A 429 29.15 -6.40 -7.31
N ILE A 430 30.05 -6.35 -8.30
CA ILE A 430 31.05 -7.39 -8.50
C ILE A 430 31.96 -7.37 -7.27
N HIS A 431 31.73 -8.26 -6.31
CA HIS A 431 32.75 -8.62 -5.33
C HIS A 431 33.88 -9.32 -6.08
N ALA A 432 34.84 -8.54 -6.57
CA ALA A 432 36.11 -9.08 -7.04
C ALA A 432 36.82 -9.70 -5.83
N ILE A 433 36.61 -11.00 -5.62
CA ILE A 433 37.43 -11.79 -4.72
C ILE A 433 38.78 -11.91 -5.42
N SER A 434 39.67 -10.97 -5.13
CA SER A 434 41.09 -11.12 -5.44
C SER A 434 41.66 -12.14 -4.46
N GLU A 435 41.84 -13.38 -4.92
CA GLU A 435 42.80 -14.28 -4.27
C GLU A 435 44.19 -13.64 -4.40
N LYS A 436 44.65 -12.99 -3.33
CA LYS A 436 46.05 -12.56 -3.22
C LYS A 436 46.90 -13.73 -2.76
N SER A 437 47.94 -14.04 -3.53
CA SER A 437 49.09 -14.82 -3.07
C SER A 437 49.80 -14.10 -1.92
N PRO A 438 50.42 -14.84 -0.98
CA PRO A 438 51.05 -14.27 0.19
C PRO A 438 52.43 -13.77 -0.20
N ASN A 439 52.58 -12.47 -0.46
CA ASN A 439 53.80 -11.68 -0.28
C ASN A 439 53.65 -10.35 -1.01
N GLU A 440 53.15 -9.32 -0.35
CA GLU A 440 53.54 -7.92 -0.64
C GLU A 440 53.02 -6.97 0.45
N SER A 441 53.92 -6.11 0.93
CA SER A 441 53.75 -5.20 2.06
C SER A 441 52.91 -3.96 1.71
N ILE A 442 52.14 -3.50 2.69
CA ILE A 442 51.18 -2.39 2.62
C ILE A 442 51.91 -1.03 2.64
N SER A 443 51.58 -0.14 1.70
CA SER A 443 51.69 1.31 1.90
C SER A 443 50.34 1.98 1.62
N SER A 444 49.78 2.62 2.63
CA SER A 444 48.49 3.32 2.58
C SER A 444 48.63 4.73 2.01
N SER A 445 47.83 5.08 1.01
CA SER A 445 47.52 6.47 0.68
C SER A 445 46.05 6.63 0.30
N LEU A 446 45.32 7.42 1.09
CA LEU A 446 44.00 7.94 0.80
C LEU A 446 44.03 8.82 -0.46
N ILE A 447 43.11 8.61 -1.40
CA ILE A 447 42.74 9.63 -2.39
C ILE A 447 41.21 9.65 -2.53
N ASN A 448 40.64 10.79 -2.15
CA ASN A 448 39.25 11.19 -2.39
C ASN A 448 39.04 11.56 -3.87
N GLY A 449 37.83 11.29 -4.38
CA GLY A 449 37.27 12.01 -5.54
C GLY A 449 37.03 11.17 -6.79
N GLU A 450 35.75 11.07 -7.15
CA GLU A 450 35.13 11.06 -8.49
C GLU A 450 35.87 10.42 -9.68
N HIS A 451 35.12 9.55 -10.39
CA HIS A 451 35.48 8.76 -11.59
C HIS A 451 36.30 7.48 -11.34
N VAL A 452 35.61 6.34 -11.27
CA VAL A 452 36.23 5.01 -11.44
C VAL A 452 36.39 4.76 -12.95
N SER A 453 37.50 5.20 -13.50
CA SER A 453 38.07 4.64 -14.73
C SER A 453 38.83 3.36 -14.37
N ILE A 454 38.35 2.21 -14.81
CA ILE A 454 39.11 0.95 -14.69
C ILE A 454 40.25 1.03 -15.73
N ILE A 455 41.41 1.54 -15.31
CA ILE A 455 42.66 1.36 -16.04
C ILE A 455 43.17 -0.02 -15.66
N SER A 456 42.93 -1.02 -16.50
CA SER A 456 43.70 -2.25 -16.44
C SER A 456 45.03 -2.01 -17.16
N ASP A 457 46.05 -1.56 -16.42
CA ASP A 457 47.44 -1.64 -16.86
C ASP A 457 47.87 -3.12 -16.84
N ALA A 458 47.52 -3.84 -17.90
CA ALA A 458 48.20 -5.09 -18.23
C ALA A 458 49.47 -4.72 -19.00
N VAL A 459 50.59 -4.64 -18.27
CA VAL A 459 51.93 -4.67 -18.88
C VAL A 459 52.10 -6.05 -19.52
N ILE A 460 51.75 -6.15 -20.79
CA ILE A 460 52.11 -7.29 -21.63
C ILE A 460 53.39 -6.89 -22.37
N SER A 461 54.51 -7.48 -21.94
CA SER A 461 55.78 -7.35 -22.63
C SER A 461 55.66 -7.91 -24.06
N GLY A 462 55.96 -7.09 -25.05
CA GLY A 462 56.31 -7.51 -26.40
C GLY A 462 55.12 -7.65 -27.37
N MET A 463 54.68 -6.52 -27.94
CA MET A 463 54.22 -6.41 -29.33
C MET A 463 53.92 -4.94 -29.65
N ASP A 464 54.64 -4.37 -30.63
CA ASP A 464 54.42 -3.02 -31.16
C ASP A 464 53.07 -2.95 -31.91
N LEU A 465 52.21 -1.99 -31.54
CA LEU A 465 51.06 -1.56 -32.34
C LEU A 465 50.98 -0.02 -32.41
N PRO A 466 50.57 0.56 -33.55
CA PRO A 466 50.62 1.99 -33.80
C PRO A 466 49.54 2.76 -33.05
N ARG A 467 49.90 4.00 -32.69
CA ARG A 467 49.09 4.97 -31.94
C ARG A 467 47.71 5.20 -32.58
N THR A 468 46.70 5.29 -31.70
CA THR A 468 45.31 5.80 -31.86
C THR A 468 44.20 4.74 -31.91
N PHE A 469 43.61 4.43 -30.75
CA PHE A 469 42.26 3.86 -30.66
C PHE A 469 41.47 4.62 -29.57
N LYS A 470 40.39 5.29 -29.99
CA LYS A 470 39.35 5.85 -29.13
C LYS A 470 38.38 4.73 -28.77
N ALA A 471 38.07 4.56 -27.49
CA ALA A 471 37.10 3.57 -27.01
C ALA A 471 35.65 4.07 -27.21
N THR A 472 34.81 3.22 -27.79
CA THR A 472 33.36 3.43 -27.93
C THR A 472 32.65 2.26 -27.23
N LEU A 473 31.65 2.53 -26.40
CA LEU A 473 30.80 1.53 -25.74
C LEU A 473 30.17 0.59 -26.79
N ILE A 474 30.31 -0.73 -26.63
CA ILE A 474 29.67 -1.72 -27.50
C ILE A 474 28.58 -2.44 -26.69
N THR A 475 27.32 -2.26 -27.09
CA THR A 475 26.16 -3.04 -26.62
C THR A 475 26.16 -4.45 -27.22
N ALA A 476 25.55 -5.42 -26.52
CA ALA A 476 25.62 -6.86 -26.78
C ALA A 476 25.29 -7.29 -28.24
N ASP A 477 24.47 -6.53 -28.96
CA ASP A 477 24.10 -6.83 -30.35
C ASP A 477 25.24 -6.63 -31.37
N ASN A 478 26.28 -5.87 -31.02
CA ASN A 478 27.44 -5.63 -31.89
C ASN A 478 28.64 -6.55 -31.58
N PHE A 479 28.57 -7.38 -30.54
CA PHE A 479 29.66 -8.27 -30.14
C PHE A 479 30.01 -9.30 -31.23
N TRP A 480 28.99 -9.78 -31.97
CA TRP A 480 29.16 -10.82 -32.99
C TRP A 480 29.62 -10.33 -34.36
N LYS A 481 29.56 -9.03 -34.65
CA LYS A 481 29.90 -8.49 -35.99
C LYS A 481 31.39 -8.21 -36.21
N HIS A 482 32.22 -8.24 -35.16
CA HIS A 482 33.62 -7.82 -35.26
C HIS A 482 34.66 -8.89 -34.90
N PHE A 483 34.25 -10.08 -34.47
CA PHE A 483 35.19 -11.18 -34.20
C PHE A 483 35.24 -12.18 -35.36
N LYS A 484 36.32 -12.13 -36.15
CA LYS A 484 36.72 -13.26 -37.00
C LYS A 484 37.38 -14.31 -36.12
N PHE A 485 36.73 -15.45 -35.93
CA PHE A 485 37.30 -16.60 -35.24
C PHE A 485 38.51 -17.15 -36.01
N ASN A 486 39.67 -17.20 -35.35
CA ASN A 486 40.84 -17.95 -35.83
C ASN A 486 40.71 -19.40 -35.32
N PRO A 487 40.69 -20.42 -36.20
CA PRO A 487 40.52 -21.80 -35.77
C PRO A 487 41.82 -22.30 -35.14
N GLY A 488 41.84 -22.44 -33.81
CA GLY A 488 42.98 -23.04 -33.10
C GLY A 488 43.23 -22.61 -31.66
N LYS A 489 42.43 -21.72 -31.05
CA LYS A 489 42.59 -21.36 -29.62
C LYS A 489 41.25 -21.44 -28.88
N LEU A 490 41.20 -22.33 -27.88
CA LEU A 490 40.12 -22.38 -26.89
C LEU A 490 40.25 -21.17 -25.96
N ILE A 491 39.17 -20.42 -25.78
CA ILE A 491 39.02 -19.44 -24.70
C ILE A 491 37.82 -19.90 -23.88
N CYS A 492 38.09 -20.42 -22.68
CA CYS A 492 37.04 -20.74 -21.71
C CYS A 492 36.64 -19.46 -20.98
N PHE A 493 35.41 -19.01 -21.18
CA PHE A 493 34.74 -18.11 -20.24
C PHE A 493 33.90 -18.97 -19.30
N VAL A 494 34.25 -18.99 -18.01
CA VAL A 494 33.37 -19.55 -16.99
C VAL A 494 32.31 -18.48 -16.68
N LEU A 495 31.21 -18.52 -17.44
CA LEU A 495 29.97 -17.87 -17.04
C LEU A 495 29.28 -18.83 -16.07
N SER A 496 29.36 -18.56 -14.77
CA SER A 496 28.51 -19.25 -13.81
C SER A 496 27.07 -18.81 -14.04
N GLU A 497 26.27 -19.77 -14.50
CA GLU A 497 24.80 -19.75 -14.61
C GLU A 497 24.17 -18.94 -15.75
N LEU A 498 24.29 -19.49 -16.96
CA LEU A 498 23.28 -19.38 -18.02
C LEU A 498 23.08 -20.77 -18.62
N SER A 499 22.06 -21.49 -18.18
CA SER A 499 21.60 -22.72 -18.85
C SER A 499 20.87 -22.32 -20.14
N LEU A 500 21.62 -22.25 -21.24
CA LEU A 500 21.08 -22.15 -22.60
C LEU A 500 21.12 -23.55 -23.22
N ASP A 501 19.96 -24.23 -23.26
CA ASP A 501 19.78 -25.44 -24.04
C ASP A 501 19.83 -25.09 -25.53
N VAL A 502 20.98 -25.34 -26.17
CA VAL A 502 21.14 -25.25 -27.62
C VAL A 502 20.92 -26.65 -28.20
N VAL A 503 19.73 -26.88 -28.76
CA VAL A 503 19.45 -28.08 -29.57
C VAL A 503 20.19 -27.95 -30.90
N TRP A 504 21.23 -28.76 -31.08
CA TRP A 504 21.91 -28.92 -32.37
C TRP A 504 21.07 -29.83 -33.28
N ASN A 505 20.60 -29.31 -34.42
CA ASN A 505 20.24 -30.14 -35.56
C ASN A 505 21.38 -30.10 -36.58
N LYS A 506 21.78 -31.30 -37.05
CA LYS A 506 22.96 -31.54 -37.90
C LYS A 506 22.89 -30.88 -39.27
#